data_AF-A0A8C4XYY7-F1
#
_entry.id   AF-A0A8C4XYY7-F1
#
_cell.length_a   1.000
_cell.length_b   1.000
_cell.length_c   1.000
_cell.angle_alpha   90.00
_cell.angle_beta   90.00
_cell.angle_gamma   90.00
#
_symmetry.space_group_name_H-M   'P 1'
#
loop_
_entity.id
_entity.type
_entity.pdbx_description
1 polymer ?
#
loop_
_entity_poly.entity_id
_entity_poly.type
_entity_poly.pdbx_seq_one_letter_code
_entity_poly.pdbx_strand_id
1 'polypeptide(L)'
;LPSVHEISESLQSQHHRVRYSDSVENGSMIFSLSGIAFLLADTQDLFKTGGELFLGRTEKFINIHRNSFLLLSAALHGPKEWDLMFRIQKRFLGSNLRVIPVHNTAETVKLMLTIAKITCKPHIDNIRDRMLMAKAQIVDQSPVWKMLHKIQLDCN
;
A
#
# COMPACT_ATOMS: atom_id res chain seq x y z
N LEU A 1 -18.63 5.12 10.96
CA LEU A 1 -17.42 5.60 10.24
C LEU A 1 -16.70 4.37 9.70
N PRO A 2 -16.00 4.44 8.55
CA PRO A 2 -15.50 3.27 7.84
C PRO A 2 -14.66 2.41 8.77
N SER A 3 -15.14 1.19 9.03
CA SER A 3 -14.40 0.21 9.81
C SER A 3 -13.50 -0.62 8.90
N VAL A 4 -12.38 -1.08 9.43
CA VAL A 4 -11.45 -1.97 8.69
C VAL A 4 -12.18 -3.23 8.23
N HIS A 5 -13.12 -3.73 9.05
CA HIS A 5 -13.94 -4.89 8.75
C HIS A 5 -14.86 -4.63 7.54
N GLU A 6 -15.63 -3.55 7.53
CA GLU A 6 -16.51 -3.20 6.39
C GLU A 6 -15.72 -3.00 5.08
N ILE A 7 -14.53 -2.38 5.17
CA ILE A 7 -13.68 -2.18 3.99
C ILE A 7 -13.13 -3.52 3.51
N SER A 8 -12.77 -4.43 4.42
CA SER A 8 -12.31 -5.77 4.06
C SER A 8 -13.41 -6.59 3.37
N GLU A 9 -14.65 -6.53 3.85
CA GLU A 9 -15.81 -7.16 3.23
C GLU A 9 -16.13 -6.56 1.86
N SER A 10 -16.02 -5.23 1.73
CA SER A 10 -16.19 -4.53 0.46
C SER A 10 -15.12 -4.93 -0.57
N LEU A 11 -13.87 -5.10 -0.14
CA LEU A 11 -12.78 -5.58 -1.00
C LEU A 11 -13.03 -7.03 -1.45
N GLN A 12 -13.46 -7.91 -0.53
CA GLN A 12 -13.79 -9.31 -0.82
C GLN A 12 -14.96 -9.42 -1.82
N SER A 13 -16.02 -8.62 -1.65
CA SER A 13 -17.16 -8.62 -2.58
C SER A 13 -16.78 -8.14 -3.98
N GLN A 14 -15.74 -7.31 -4.10
CA GLN A 14 -15.13 -6.92 -5.38
C GLN A 14 -14.06 -7.89 -5.89
N HIS A 15 -14.06 -9.15 -5.41
CA HIS A 15 -13.11 -10.21 -5.76
C HIS A 15 -11.63 -9.91 -5.49
N HIS A 16 -11.32 -9.00 -4.54
CA HIS A 16 -9.95 -8.82 -4.07
C HIS A 16 -9.64 -9.84 -2.98
N ARG A 17 -8.47 -10.49 -3.07
CA ARG A 17 -8.00 -11.42 -2.04
C ARG A 17 -7.50 -10.63 -0.82
N VAL A 18 -8.21 -10.76 0.30
CA VAL A 18 -7.82 -10.18 1.59
C VAL A 18 -7.10 -11.24 2.44
N ARG A 19 -6.03 -10.83 3.13
CA ARG A 19 -5.27 -11.64 4.10
C ARG A 19 -5.18 -10.86 5.40
N TYR A 20 -5.34 -11.55 6.52
CA TYR A 20 -5.20 -10.98 7.86
C TYR A 20 -3.83 -11.34 8.46
N SER A 21 -3.26 -10.44 9.25
CA SER A 21 -2.00 -10.66 9.96
C SER A 21 -2.01 -9.91 11.28
N ASP A 22 -1.53 -10.55 12.34
CA ASP A 22 -1.34 -9.90 13.65
C ASP A 22 -0.01 -9.13 13.72
N SER A 23 0.85 -9.29 12.71
CA SER A 23 2.15 -8.63 12.63
C SER A 23 2.08 -7.18 12.15
N VAL A 24 0.91 -6.71 11.72
CA VAL A 24 0.71 -5.37 11.18
C VAL A 24 -0.02 -4.49 12.19
N GLU A 25 0.25 -3.20 12.13
CA GLU A 25 -0.38 -2.22 13.01
C GLU A 25 -1.93 -2.28 12.88
N ASN A 26 -2.67 -2.26 13.99
CA ASN A 26 -4.13 -2.48 14.01
C ASN A 26 -4.98 -1.55 13.10
N GLY A 27 -5.54 -2.04 12.01
CA GLY A 27 -6.25 -1.18 11.04
C GLY A 27 -5.31 -0.49 10.06
N SER A 28 -4.10 -1.03 9.92
CA SER A 28 -3.34 -0.91 8.70
C SER A 28 -3.88 -1.85 7.62
N MET A 29 -3.75 -1.43 6.36
CA MET A 29 -4.08 -2.22 5.18
C MET A 29 -2.99 -2.04 4.13
N ILE A 30 -2.42 -3.15 3.68
CA ILE A 30 -1.23 -3.15 2.83
C ILE A 30 -1.57 -3.73 1.46
N PHE A 31 -1.26 -2.98 0.41
CA PHE A 31 -1.34 -3.41 -0.97
C PHE A 31 0.05 -3.82 -1.44
N SER A 32 0.41 -5.10 -1.23
CA SER A 32 1.77 -5.59 -1.48
C SER A 32 2.25 -5.40 -2.93
N LEU A 33 1.34 -5.48 -3.90
CA LEU A 33 1.70 -5.32 -5.33
C LEU A 33 2.07 -3.89 -5.70
N SER A 34 1.49 -2.90 -5.03
CA SER A 34 1.79 -1.48 -5.23
C SER A 34 2.81 -0.94 -4.22
N GLY A 35 3.12 -1.71 -3.17
CA GLY A 35 3.97 -1.26 -2.06
C GLY A 35 3.37 -0.12 -1.23
N ILE A 36 2.04 0.07 -1.31
CA ILE A 36 1.32 1.12 -0.59
C ILE A 36 0.74 0.55 0.71
N ALA A 37 0.81 1.33 1.78
CA ALA A 37 0.16 1.02 3.04
C ALA A 37 -0.79 2.15 3.45
N PHE A 38 -1.95 1.77 3.97
CA PHE A 38 -2.96 2.66 4.53
C PHE A 38 -3.07 2.39 6.02
N LEU A 39 -3.26 3.45 6.81
CA LEU A 39 -3.62 3.39 8.23
C LEU A 39 -4.97 4.08 8.38
N LEU A 40 -5.95 3.39 8.96
CA LEU A 40 -7.27 3.96 9.21
C LEU A 40 -7.38 4.48 10.64
N ALA A 41 -8.01 5.65 10.78
CA ALA A 41 -8.30 6.24 12.07
C ALA A 41 -9.61 7.02 12.04
N ASP A 42 -10.40 6.87 13.10
CA ASP A 42 -11.59 7.67 13.35
C ASP A 42 -11.21 8.93 14.16
N THR A 43 -11.60 10.10 13.68
CA THR A 43 -11.37 11.37 14.40
C THR A 43 -12.04 11.37 15.78
N GLN A 44 -13.20 10.71 15.94
CA GLN A 44 -13.89 10.59 17.23
C GLN A 44 -13.07 9.80 18.24
N ASP A 45 -12.47 8.68 17.84
CA ASP A 45 -11.67 7.85 18.71
C ASP A 45 -10.34 8.53 19.08
N LEU A 46 -9.79 9.32 18.16
CA LEU A 46 -8.65 10.19 18.40
C LEU A 46 -8.93 11.24 19.47
N PHE A 47 -10.13 11.86 19.44
CA PHE A 47 -10.53 12.82 20.47
C PHE A 47 -10.73 12.16 21.85
N LYS A 48 -11.25 10.93 21.88
CA LYS A 48 -11.48 10.18 23.14
C LYS A 48 -10.20 9.68 23.79
N THR A 49 -9.24 9.20 22.99
CA THR A 49 -8.06 8.47 23.47
C THR A 49 -6.83 9.37 23.68
N GLY A 50 -6.99 10.71 23.56
CA GLY A 50 -5.91 11.67 23.81
C GLY A 50 -4.81 11.72 22.75
N GLY A 51 -4.96 11.03 21.61
CA GLY A 51 -4.09 11.13 20.43
C GLY A 51 -2.66 10.57 20.58
N GLU A 52 -2.04 10.56 21.76
CA GLU A 52 -0.62 10.19 21.90
C GLU A 52 -0.31 8.74 21.51
N LEU A 53 -1.13 7.79 21.96
CA LEU A 53 -0.99 6.37 21.59
C LEU A 53 -1.11 6.18 20.08
N PHE A 54 -2.02 6.92 19.45
CA PHE A 54 -2.20 6.89 18.00
C PHE A 54 -0.98 7.45 17.27
N LEU A 55 -0.43 8.55 17.74
CA LEU A 55 0.72 9.20 17.13
C LEU A 55 1.96 8.31 17.23
N GLY A 56 2.16 7.64 18.37
CA GLY A 56 3.23 6.65 18.54
C GLY A 56 3.12 5.47 17.59
N ARG A 57 1.91 4.94 17.34
CA ARG A 57 1.77 3.86 16.34
C ARG A 57 1.80 4.34 14.90
N THR A 58 1.40 5.59 14.65
CA THR A 58 1.57 6.23 13.34
C THR A 58 3.05 6.37 13.00
N GLU A 59 3.88 6.74 13.98
CA GLU A 59 5.33 6.81 13.83
C GLU A 59 5.97 5.45 13.52
N LYS A 60 5.56 4.38 14.22
CA LYS A 60 5.98 3.00 13.89
C LYS A 60 5.57 2.62 12.46
N PHE A 61 4.33 2.94 12.08
CA PHE A 61 3.79 2.63 10.76
C PHE A 61 4.60 3.30 9.63
N ILE A 62 4.92 4.59 9.75
CA ILE A 62 5.67 5.32 8.71
C ILE A 62 7.13 4.85 8.57
N ASN A 63 7.72 4.36 9.67
CA ASN A 63 9.07 3.81 9.68
C ASN A 63 9.16 2.46 8.94
N ILE A 64 8.07 1.68 8.94
CA ILE A 64 7.98 0.40 8.23
C ILE A 64 7.64 0.60 6.75
N HIS A 65 6.74 1.55 6.45
CA HIS A 65 6.15 1.68 5.12
C HIS A 65 6.60 2.96 4.41
N ARG A 66 7.37 2.81 3.33
CA ARG A 66 7.87 3.95 2.53
C ARG A 66 6.76 4.78 1.88
N ASN A 67 5.68 4.15 1.42
CA ASN A 67 4.53 4.83 0.84
C ASN A 67 3.32 4.70 1.75
N SER A 68 3.18 5.66 2.66
CA SER A 68 2.19 5.62 3.74
C SER A 68 1.07 6.63 3.53
N PHE A 69 -0.17 6.19 3.77
CA PHE A 69 -1.35 7.04 3.76
C PHE A 69 -2.13 6.86 5.06
N LEU A 70 -2.48 7.97 5.70
CA LEU A 70 -3.40 7.99 6.83
C LEU A 70 -4.77 8.43 6.34
N LEU A 71 -5.75 7.55 6.46
CA LEU A 71 -7.15 7.82 6.13
C LEU A 71 -7.87 8.25 7.42
N LEU A 72 -8.15 9.54 7.53
CA LEU A 72 -8.86 10.12 8.67
C LEU A 72 -10.35 10.18 8.37
N SER A 73 -11.09 9.32 9.05
CA SER A 73 -12.52 9.27 8.92
C SER A 73 -13.20 10.27 9.83
N ALA A 74 -14.11 11.08 9.27
CA ALA A 74 -15.03 11.92 10.05
C ALA A 74 -16.42 11.98 9.42
N ALA A 75 -17.44 12.21 10.26
CA ALA A 75 -18.83 12.27 9.82
C ALA A 75 -19.22 13.58 9.13
N LEU A 76 -18.54 14.70 9.43
CA LEU A 76 -18.92 16.04 8.95
C LEU A 76 -17.71 16.91 8.55
N HIS A 77 -16.48 16.47 8.85
CA HIS A 77 -15.25 17.28 8.70
C HIS A 77 -15.46 18.73 9.18
N GLY A 78 -15.92 18.91 10.41
CA GLY A 78 -16.09 20.22 11.01
C GLY A 78 -14.77 20.90 11.35
N PRO A 79 -14.80 22.13 11.89
CA PRO A 79 -13.60 22.89 12.25
C PRO A 79 -12.67 22.14 13.22
N LYS A 80 -13.24 21.33 14.14
CA LYS A 80 -12.45 20.54 15.10
C LYS A 80 -11.70 19.41 14.41
N GLU A 81 -12.35 18.72 13.47
CA GLU A 81 -11.75 17.66 12.69
C GLU A 81 -10.67 18.20 11.74
N TRP A 82 -10.90 19.36 11.13
CA TRP A 82 -9.90 20.06 10.33
C TRP A 82 -8.69 20.50 11.16
N ASP A 83 -8.90 21.05 12.36
CA ASP A 83 -7.80 21.40 13.27
C ASP A 83 -6.97 20.15 13.66
N LEU A 84 -7.64 19.04 13.97
CA LEU A 84 -6.98 17.76 14.25
C LEU A 84 -6.16 17.27 13.04
N MET A 85 -6.74 17.29 11.84
CA MET A 85 -6.04 16.92 10.61
C MET A 85 -4.82 17.81 10.38
N PHE A 86 -4.98 19.13 10.51
CA PHE A 86 -3.90 20.09 10.34
C PHE A 86 -2.77 19.87 11.35
N ARG A 87 -3.10 19.59 12.62
CA ARG A 87 -2.12 19.23 13.65
C ARG A 87 -1.36 17.95 13.32
N ILE A 88 -2.05 16.91 12.85
CA ILE A 88 -1.42 15.66 12.44
C ILE A 88 -0.49 15.90 11.24
N GLN A 89 -0.97 16.61 10.22
CA GLN A 89 -0.17 16.97 9.04
C GLN A 89 1.07 17.78 9.45
N LYS A 90 0.92 18.77 10.34
CA LYS A 90 2.03 19.57 10.85
C LYS A 90 3.03 18.73 11.66
N ARG A 91 2.56 17.79 12.47
CA ARG A 91 3.42 16.89 13.27
C ARG A 91 4.24 15.95 12.39
N PHE A 92 3.67 15.47 11.28
CA PHE A 92 4.33 14.57 10.35
C PHE A 92 4.83 15.28 9.08
N LEU A 93 5.00 16.60 9.14
CA LEU A 93 5.46 17.38 8.01
C LEU A 93 6.90 16.99 7.65
N GLY A 94 7.15 16.73 6.36
CA GLY A 94 8.43 16.23 5.88
C GLY A 94 8.63 14.71 6.05
N SER A 95 7.69 14.01 6.70
CA SER A 95 7.65 12.54 6.65
C SER A 95 7.01 12.05 5.34
N ASN A 96 7.04 10.74 5.15
CA ASN A 96 6.38 10.03 4.05
C ASN A 96 4.88 9.75 4.29
N LEU A 97 4.26 10.38 5.28
CA LEU A 97 2.84 10.24 5.59
C LEU A 97 1.98 11.21 4.77
N ARG A 98 1.03 10.68 4.00
CA ARG A 98 -0.01 11.47 3.32
C ARG A 98 -1.35 11.32 4.03
N VAL A 99 -1.87 12.41 4.58
CA VAL A 99 -3.14 12.42 5.32
C VAL A 99 -4.29 12.73 4.35
N ILE A 100 -5.30 11.85 4.29
CA ILE A 100 -6.47 12.00 3.41
C ILE A 100 -7.76 11.90 4.25
N PRO A 101 -8.65 12.91 4.18
CA PRO A 101 -9.98 12.81 4.79
C PRO A 101 -10.85 11.80 4.03
N VAL A 102 -11.60 10.98 4.77
CA VAL A 102 -12.60 10.07 4.21
C VAL A 102 -13.89 10.14 5.02
N HIS A 103 -15.02 9.88 4.37
CA HIS A 103 -16.34 10.02 5.00
C HIS A 103 -17.14 8.71 5.02
N ASN A 104 -16.98 7.85 4.00
CA ASN A 104 -17.73 6.61 3.89
C ASN A 104 -16.88 5.46 3.33
N THR A 105 -17.32 4.23 3.58
CA THR A 105 -16.61 3.00 3.22
C THR A 105 -16.42 2.86 1.70
N ALA A 106 -17.43 3.18 0.89
CA ALA A 106 -17.36 3.05 -0.56
C ALA A 106 -16.29 3.99 -1.18
N GLU A 107 -16.28 5.26 -0.78
CA GLU A 107 -15.27 6.22 -1.19
C GLU A 107 -13.88 5.85 -0.67
N THR A 108 -13.80 5.31 0.55
CA THR A 108 -12.53 4.83 1.13
C THR A 108 -11.95 3.69 0.29
N VAL A 109 -12.76 2.67 -0.03
CA VAL A 109 -12.35 1.54 -0.89
C VAL A 109 -11.93 2.04 -2.27
N LYS A 110 -12.74 2.89 -2.88
CA LYS A 110 -12.46 3.46 -4.21
C LYS A 110 -11.15 4.25 -4.23
N LEU A 111 -10.90 5.08 -3.20
CA LEU A 111 -9.66 5.81 -3.03
C LEU A 111 -8.46 4.87 -2.90
N MET A 112 -8.54 3.88 -2.01
CA MET A 112 -7.47 2.90 -1.78
C MET A 112 -7.11 2.15 -3.06
N LEU A 113 -8.13 1.66 -3.79
CA LEU A 113 -7.95 0.97 -5.06
C LEU A 113 -7.38 1.88 -6.14
N THR A 114 -7.83 3.14 -6.21
CA THR A 114 -7.32 4.11 -7.17
C THR A 114 -5.84 4.37 -6.93
N ILE A 115 -5.46 4.70 -5.69
CA ILE A 115 -4.06 4.93 -5.31
C ILE A 115 -3.22 3.68 -5.58
N ALA A 116 -3.69 2.49 -5.18
CA ALA A 116 -2.96 1.26 -5.43
C ALA A 116 -2.76 0.99 -6.93
N LYS A 117 -3.80 1.21 -7.76
CA LYS A 117 -3.73 1.00 -9.21
C LYS A 117 -2.78 1.97 -9.91
N ILE A 118 -2.81 3.27 -9.55
CA ILE A 118 -1.94 4.27 -10.20
C ILE A 118 -0.47 4.15 -9.76
N THR A 119 -0.21 3.50 -8.62
CA THR A 119 1.16 3.30 -8.08
C THR A 119 1.73 1.93 -8.39
N CYS A 120 0.90 0.94 -8.75
CA CYS A 120 1.36 -0.33 -9.30
C CYS A 120 2.21 -0.10 -10.55
N LYS A 121 3.31 -0.86 -10.69
CA LYS A 121 4.02 -0.94 -11.96
C LYS A 121 3.02 -1.33 -13.06
N PRO A 122 3.07 -0.72 -14.26
CA PRO A 122 2.22 -1.09 -15.37
C PRO A 122 2.23 -2.60 -15.55
N HIS A 123 1.05 -3.21 -15.64
CA HIS A 123 0.91 -4.65 -15.86
C HIS A 123 1.73 -5.14 -17.08
N ILE A 124 1.89 -4.27 -18.07
CA ILE A 124 2.74 -4.49 -19.26
C ILE A 124 4.22 -4.64 -18.91
N ASP A 125 4.77 -3.86 -17.97
CA ASP A 125 6.17 -3.98 -17.59
C ASP A 125 6.43 -5.32 -16.91
N ASN A 126 5.49 -5.77 -16.06
CA ASN A 126 5.60 -7.08 -15.42
C ASN A 126 5.47 -8.24 -16.44
N ILE A 127 4.59 -8.12 -17.43
CA ILE A 127 4.53 -9.10 -18.55
C ILE A 127 5.83 -9.08 -19.34
N ARG A 128 6.34 -7.89 -19.66
CA ARG A 128 7.58 -7.71 -20.42
C ARG A 128 8.76 -8.33 -19.70
N ASP A 129 8.91 -8.06 -18.40
CA ASP A 129 9.96 -8.63 -17.57
C ASP A 129 9.89 -10.16 -17.55
N ARG A 130 8.68 -10.73 -17.40
CA ARG A 130 8.46 -12.18 -17.45
C ARG A 130 8.79 -12.78 -18.83
N MET A 131 8.41 -12.10 -19.92
CA MET A 131 8.75 -12.53 -21.28
C MET A 131 10.25 -12.46 -21.54
N LEU A 132 10.93 -11.42 -21.06
CA LEU A 132 12.39 -11.27 -21.18
C LEU A 132 13.11 -12.37 -20.40
N MET A 133 12.67 -12.68 -19.19
CA MET A 133 13.21 -13.79 -18.40
C MET A 133 12.99 -15.14 -19.09
N ALA A 134 11.79 -15.40 -19.60
CA ALA A 134 11.50 -16.63 -20.33
C ALA A 134 12.37 -16.77 -21.59
N LYS A 135 12.53 -15.68 -22.36
CA LYS A 135 13.43 -15.65 -23.52
C LYS A 135 14.88 -15.94 -23.12
N ALA A 136 15.37 -15.31 -22.06
CA ALA A 136 16.73 -15.56 -21.56
C ALA A 136 16.92 -17.04 -21.16
N GLN A 137 15.97 -17.62 -20.44
CA GLN A 137 16.01 -19.04 -20.07
C GLN A 137 16.02 -19.97 -21.30
N ILE A 138 15.21 -19.68 -22.31
CA ILE A 138 15.18 -20.45 -23.56
C ILE A 138 16.55 -20.36 -24.27
N VAL A 139 17.15 -19.17 -24.33
CA VAL A 139 18.47 -18.97 -24.95
C VAL A 139 19.56 -19.70 -24.16
N ASP A 140 19.61 -19.55 -22.84
CA ASP A 140 20.61 -20.22 -21.99
C ASP A 140 20.50 -21.75 -22.05
N GLN A 141 19.28 -22.28 -22.13
CA GLN A 141 19.06 -23.72 -22.22
C GLN A 141 19.20 -24.26 -23.64
N SER A 142 19.31 -23.38 -24.65
CA SER A 142 19.36 -23.76 -26.06
C SER A 142 20.54 -24.68 -26.37
N PRO A 143 20.31 -25.82 -27.05
CA PRO A 143 21.38 -26.72 -27.49
C PRO A 143 22.40 -26.03 -28.40
N VAL A 144 21.94 -25.10 -29.26
CA VAL A 144 22.80 -24.33 -30.17
C VAL A 144 23.72 -23.42 -29.38
N TRP A 145 23.20 -22.75 -28.35
CA TRP A 145 23.99 -21.85 -27.50
C TRP A 145 25.06 -22.61 -26.70
N LYS A 146 24.70 -23.79 -26.18
CA LYS A 146 25.65 -24.70 -25.52
C LYS A 146 26.75 -25.20 -26.46
N MET A 147 26.41 -25.51 -27.72
CA MET A 147 27.38 -25.93 -28.72
C MET A 147 28.37 -24.80 -29.06
N LEU A 148 27.87 -23.58 -29.30
CA LEU A 148 28.70 -22.40 -29.57
C LEU A 148 29.64 -22.09 -28.40
N HIS A 149 29.13 -22.16 -27.17
CA HIS A 149 29.94 -21.93 -25.98
C HIS A 149 31.06 -22.97 -25.80
N LYS A 150 30.81 -24.22 -26.21
CA LYS A 150 31.83 -25.29 -26.22
C LYS A 150 32.91 -25.04 -27.27
N ILE A 151 32.51 -24.67 -28.50
CA ILE A 151 33.46 -24.32 -29.58
C ILE A 151 34.34 -23.13 -29.17
N GLN A 152 33.79 -22.14 -28.48
CA GLN A 152 34.54 -20.98 -28.02
C GLN A 152 35.52 -21.31 -26.87
N LEU A 153 35.20 -22.29 -26.02
CA LEU A 153 36.10 -22.78 -24.97
C LEU A 153 37.18 -23.73 -25.49
N ASP A 154 36.89 -24.51 -26.53
CA ASP A 154 37.84 -25.43 -27.18
C ASP A 154 38.84 -24.69 -28.11
N CYS A 155 38.64 -23.39 -28.38
CA CYS A 155 39.51 -22.54 -29.19
C CYS A 155 40.52 -21.69 -28.39
N ASN A 156 40.61 -21.90 -27.07
CA ASN A 156 41.66 -21.35 -26.20
C ASN A 156 42.52 -22.49 -25.63
#